data_AF-A0A7L3G633-F1
#
_entry.id   AF-A0A7L3G633-F1
#
_cell.length_a   1.000
_cell.length_b   1.000
_cell.length_c   1.000
_cell.angle_alpha   90.00
_cell.angle_beta   90.00
_cell.angle_gamma   90.00
#
_symmetry.space_group_name_H-M   'P 1'
#
loop_
_entity.id
_entity.type
_entity.pdbx_description
1 polymer ?
#
loop_
_entity_poly.entity_id
_entity_poly.type
_entity_poly.pdbx_seq_one_letter_code
_entity_poly.pdbx_strand_id
1 'polypeptide(L)'
;ILKVRLNFQPVVATSCMGVNHPIFVQKQFDFCIVDEASQISQLICLGPLFCSKRFVLVGDHQQLPPLVLNAEARDLGMSESLFKRLEQNENAVVQLTVQYRMN
;
A
#
# COMPACT_ATOMS: atom_id res chain seq x y z
N ILE A 1 -2.74 4.74 28.48
CA ILE A 1 -1.35 4.18 28.42
C ILE A 1 -0.94 3.84 26.98
N LEU A 2 -1.68 3.00 26.24
CA LEU A 2 -1.38 2.66 24.83
C LEU A 2 -1.34 3.88 23.87
N LYS A 3 -2.34 4.77 23.91
CA LYS A 3 -2.36 6.01 23.10
C LYS A 3 -1.11 6.89 23.31
N VAL A 4 -0.74 7.08 24.58
CA VAL A 4 0.46 7.86 24.96
C VAL A 4 1.72 7.23 24.38
N ARG A 5 1.83 5.90 24.43
CA ARG A 5 3.02 5.19 23.97
C ARG A 5 3.20 5.22 22.46
N LEU A 6 2.12 5.17 21.68
CA LEU A 6 2.17 5.21 20.22
C LEU A 6 2.48 6.61 19.67
N ASN A 7 2.09 7.69 20.36
CA ASN A 7 2.40 9.05 19.91
C ASN A 7 3.90 9.30 19.80
N PHE A 8 4.70 8.72 20.71
CA PHE A 8 6.16 8.83 20.71
C PHE A 8 6.85 7.83 19.80
N GLN A 9 6.14 6.88 19.18
CA GLN A 9 6.77 5.97 18.23
C GLN A 9 6.93 6.66 16.87
N PRO A 10 8.14 6.69 16.30
CA PRO A 10 8.36 7.21 14.96
C PRO A 10 7.77 6.28 13.89
N VAL A 11 7.68 4.97 14.18
CA VAL A 11 7.17 3.94 13.26
C VAL A 11 5.94 3.27 13.86
N VAL A 12 4.89 3.16 13.06
CA VAL A 12 3.65 2.46 13.40
C VAL A 12 3.33 1.50 12.27
N ALA A 13 3.18 0.21 12.57
CA ALA A 13 2.87 -0.82 11.61
C ALA A 13 1.43 -1.31 11.79
N THR A 14 0.71 -1.49 10.68
CA THR A 14 -0.66 -2.02 10.66
C THR A 14 -0.97 -2.57 9.27
N SER A 15 -2.08 -3.29 9.12
CA SER A 15 -2.62 -3.63 7.79
C SER A 15 -3.36 -2.43 7.18
N CYS A 16 -3.58 -2.42 5.87
CA CYS A 16 -4.29 -1.32 5.20
C CYS A 16 -5.73 -1.11 5.72
N MET A 17 -6.37 -2.14 6.28
CA MET A 17 -7.69 -2.03 6.93
C MET A 17 -7.63 -1.44 8.35
N GLY A 18 -6.45 -1.33 8.95
CA GLY A 18 -6.21 -0.81 10.29
C GLY A 18 -6.30 0.71 10.42
N VAL A 19 -6.55 1.43 9.32
CA VAL A 19 -6.61 2.90 9.24
C VAL A 19 -7.69 3.52 10.14
N ASN A 20 -8.68 2.73 10.55
CA ASN A 20 -9.71 3.17 11.50
C ASN A 20 -9.19 3.33 12.94
N HIS A 21 -7.95 2.92 13.24
CA HIS A 21 -7.38 3.11 14.56
C HIS A 21 -7.19 4.62 14.85
N PRO A 22 -7.59 5.15 16.02
CA PRO A 22 -7.60 6.59 16.30
C PRO A 22 -6.28 7.34 16.09
N ILE A 23 -5.15 6.63 16.11
CA ILE A 23 -3.84 7.23 15.83
C ILE A 23 -3.76 7.85 14.43
N PHE A 24 -4.40 7.24 13.45
CA PHE A 24 -4.33 7.64 12.04
C PHE A 24 -5.23 8.85 11.73
N VAL A 25 -6.13 9.19 12.65
CA VAL A 25 -6.92 10.44 12.62
C VAL A 25 -6.17 11.59 13.28
N GLN A 26 -5.36 11.30 14.30
CA GLN A 26 -4.72 12.31 15.15
C GLN A 26 -3.28 12.64 14.74
N LYS A 27 -2.64 11.76 13.97
CA LYS A 27 -1.24 11.87 13.59
C LYS A 27 -1.12 11.79 12.07
N GLN A 28 -0.44 12.79 11.50
CA GLN A 28 0.01 12.74 10.12
C GLN A 28 1.46 12.22 10.09
N PHE A 29 1.73 11.26 9.22
CA PHE A 29 3.06 10.67 9.04
C PHE A 29 3.79 11.36 7.88
N ASP A 30 5.11 11.48 7.96
CA ASP A 30 5.89 12.02 6.85
C ASP A 30 5.96 11.03 5.67
N PHE A 31 5.91 9.73 5.96
CA PHE A 31 5.92 8.64 4.99
C PHE A 31 4.93 7.52 5.36
N CYS A 32 4.30 6.95 4.34
CA CYS A 32 3.63 5.65 4.39
C CYS A 32 4.37 4.65 3.50
N ILE A 33 4.62 3.44 3.98
CA ILE A 33 5.17 2.35 3.16
C ILE A 33 4.09 1.27 3.10
N VAL A 34 3.70 0.89 1.88
CA VAL A 34 2.74 -0.20 1.65
C VAL A 34 3.48 -1.33 0.99
N ASP A 35 3.62 -2.44 1.71
CA ASP A 35 4.16 -3.68 1.18
C ASP A 35 3.06 -4.49 0.49
N GLU A 36 3.44 -5.34 -0.47
CA GLU A 36 2.54 -6.12 -1.33
C GLU A 36 1.46 -5.27 -2.04
N ALA A 37 1.77 -4.02 -2.35
CA ALA A 37 0.83 -3.04 -2.90
C ALA A 37 0.23 -3.47 -4.26
N SER A 38 0.91 -4.35 -5.00
CA SER A 38 0.39 -4.92 -6.25
C SER A 38 -0.77 -5.88 -6.04
N GLN A 39 -0.91 -6.47 -4.85
CA GLN A 39 -1.96 -7.44 -4.48
C GLN A 39 -3.17 -6.78 -3.78
N ILE A 40 -3.08 -5.50 -3.44
CA ILE A 40 -4.09 -4.78 -2.66
C ILE A 40 -5.04 -4.03 -3.59
N SER A 41 -6.35 -4.17 -3.36
CA SER A 41 -7.37 -3.39 -4.08
C SER A 41 -7.07 -1.90 -3.95
N GLN A 42 -7.18 -1.16 -5.06
CA GLN A 42 -6.87 0.27 -5.09
C GLN A 42 -7.58 1.04 -3.96
N LEU A 43 -8.84 0.73 -3.67
CA LEU A 43 -9.63 1.40 -2.63
C LEU A 43 -9.07 1.16 -1.23
N ILE A 44 -8.62 -0.05 -0.94
CA ILE A 44 -8.02 -0.41 0.34
C ILE A 44 -6.65 0.26 0.49
N CYS A 45 -5.87 0.31 -0.59
CA CYS A 45 -4.55 0.95 -0.59
C CYS A 45 -4.61 2.46 -0.33
N LEU A 46 -5.69 3.14 -0.71
CA LEU A 46 -5.84 4.59 -0.49
C LEU A 46 -5.94 4.98 0.99
N GLY A 47 -6.52 4.12 1.84
CA GLY A 47 -6.72 4.39 3.26
C GLY A 47 -5.47 4.92 3.98
N PRO A 48 -4.37 4.14 4.03
CA PRO A 48 -3.17 4.56 4.75
C PRO A 48 -2.43 5.74 4.10
N LEU A 49 -2.60 5.95 2.80
CA LEU A 49 -1.98 7.06 2.07
C LEU A 49 -2.50 8.42 2.55
N PHE A 50 -3.79 8.52 2.89
CA PHE A 50 -4.40 9.75 3.44
C PHE A 50 -3.81 10.17 4.79
N CYS A 51 -3.14 9.26 5.51
CA CYS A 51 -2.50 9.54 6.78
C CYS A 51 -1.05 10.04 6.62
N SER A 52 -0.57 10.25 5.38
CA SER A 52 0.84 10.56 5.11
C SER A 52 1.05 11.68 4.09
N LYS A 53 2.21 12.34 4.14
CA LYS A 53 2.60 13.38 3.16
C LYS A 53 3.18 12.79 1.87
N ARG A 54 3.89 11.67 1.99
CA ARG A 54 4.55 10.93 0.90
C ARG A 54 4.35 9.44 1.14
N PHE A 55 4.44 8.65 0.09
CA PHE A 55 4.33 7.20 0.20
C PHE A 55 5.34 6.47 -0.67
N VAL A 56 5.60 5.21 -0.31
CA VAL A 56 6.36 4.23 -1.08
C VAL A 56 5.48 3.01 -1.24
N LEU A 57 5.23 2.59 -2.47
CA LEU A 57 4.52 1.33 -2.76
C LEU A 57 5.57 0.29 -3.16
N VAL A 58 5.58 -0.82 -2.46
CA VAL A 58 6.42 -1.97 -2.76
C VAL A 58 5.52 -3.08 -3.27
N GLY A 59 5.88 -3.67 -4.40
CA GLY A 59 5.09 -4.72 -5.02
C GLY A 59 5.71 -5.18 -6.33
N ASP A 60 5.09 -6.20 -6.90
CA ASP A 60 5.46 -6.76 -8.19
C ASP A 60 4.17 -7.01 -8.98
N HIS A 61 4.03 -6.29 -10.10
CA HIS A 61 2.83 -6.39 -10.93
C HIS A 61 2.81 -7.64 -11.81
N GLN A 62 3.91 -8.40 -11.89
CA GLN A 62 3.98 -9.69 -12.59
C GLN A 62 3.49 -10.84 -11.71
N GLN A 63 3.30 -10.60 -10.41
CA GLN A 63 2.69 -11.53 -9.47
C GLN A 63 1.15 -11.40 -9.47
N LEU A 64 0.49 -11.98 -8.47
CA LEU A 64 -0.98 -12.00 -8.40
C LEU A 64 -1.57 -10.58 -8.27
N PRO A 65 -2.61 -10.22 -9.05
CA PRO A 65 -3.34 -8.97 -8.84
C PRO A 65 -4.31 -9.11 -7.64
N PRO A 66 -4.96 -8.01 -7.21
CA PRO A 66 -6.03 -8.07 -6.23
C PRO A 66 -7.15 -9.03 -6.66
N LEU A 67 -7.60 -9.87 -5.73
CA LEU A 67 -8.66 -10.84 -5.99
C LEU A 67 -10.01 -10.13 -6.18
N VAL A 68 -10.59 -10.26 -7.37
CA VAL A 68 -11.95 -9.79 -7.70
C VAL A 68 -12.80 -10.97 -8.16
N LEU A 69 -13.79 -11.32 -7.33
CA LEU A 69 -14.67 -12.48 -7.56
C LEU A 69 -15.71 -12.24 -8.66
N ASN A 70 -16.19 -11.00 -8.77
CA ASN A 70 -17.17 -10.62 -9.78
C ASN A 70 -16.47 -10.37 -11.13
N ALA A 71 -16.88 -11.09 -12.17
CA ALA A 71 -16.26 -11.00 -13.50
C ALA A 71 -16.44 -9.62 -14.14
N GLU A 72 -17.65 -9.06 -14.11
CA GLU A 72 -17.94 -7.73 -14.67
C GLU A 72 -17.09 -6.64 -14.02
N ALA A 73 -16.99 -6.63 -12.69
CA ALA A 73 -16.15 -5.68 -11.96
C ALA A 73 -14.66 -5.84 -12.31
N ARG A 74 -14.20 -7.07 -12.51
CA ARG A 74 -12.83 -7.35 -12.95
C ARG A 74 -12.59 -6.78 -14.35
N ASP A 75 -13.52 -6.99 -15.27
CA ASP A 75 -13.45 -6.51 -16.66
C ASP A 75 -13.53 -4.97 -16.73
N LEU A 76 -14.24 -4.34 -15.79
CA LEU A 76 -14.27 -2.89 -15.59
C LEU A 76 -13.03 -2.33 -14.85
N GLY A 77 -12.02 -3.17 -14.57
CA GLY A 77 -10.72 -2.74 -14.05
C GLY A 77 -10.56 -2.78 -12.54
N MET A 78 -11.49 -3.39 -11.77
CA MET A 78 -11.37 -3.48 -10.30
C MET A 78 -10.15 -4.31 -9.85
N SER A 79 -9.58 -5.13 -10.74
CA SER A 79 -8.35 -5.90 -10.49
C SER A 79 -7.06 -5.12 -10.77
N GLU A 80 -7.14 -3.86 -11.20
CA GLU A 80 -5.97 -2.99 -11.27
C GLU A 80 -5.64 -2.46 -9.86
N SER A 81 -4.44 -2.77 -9.37
CA SER A 81 -3.93 -2.22 -8.10
C SER A 81 -3.44 -0.78 -8.28
N LEU A 82 -3.37 -0.02 -7.17
CA LEU A 82 -2.81 1.33 -7.20
C LEU A 82 -1.35 1.33 -7.68
N PHE A 83 -0.58 0.30 -7.28
CA PHE A 83 0.79 0.08 -7.72
C PHE A 83 0.86 -0.02 -9.25
N LYS A 84 0.07 -0.91 -9.86
CA LYS A 84 0.06 -1.10 -11.33
C LYS A 84 -0.35 0.17 -12.06
N ARG A 85 -1.36 0.88 -11.55
CA ARG A 85 -1.83 2.13 -12.15
C ARG A 85 -0.74 3.22 -12.15
N LEU A 86 -0.02 3.38 -11.04
CA LEU A 86 1.00 4.43 -10.90
C LEU A 86 2.33 4.09 -11.57
N GLU A 87 2.57 2.82 -11.91
CA GLU A 87 3.76 2.37 -12.63
C GLU A 87 3.97 3.07 -13.98
N GLN A 88 2.90 3.62 -14.58
CA GLN A 88 2.99 4.43 -15.80
C GLN A 88 3.86 5.68 -15.64
N ASN A 89 4.12 6.14 -14.41
CA ASN A 89 5.05 7.23 -14.14
C ASN A 89 6.47 6.68 -13.89
N GLU A 90 7.22 6.44 -14.97
CA GLU A 90 8.54 5.80 -14.94
C GLU A 90 9.54 6.48 -14.00
N ASN A 91 9.46 7.81 -13.84
CA ASN A 91 10.34 8.57 -12.94
C ASN A 91 10.17 8.22 -11.46
N ALA A 92 9.05 7.59 -11.10
CA ALA A 92 8.74 7.15 -9.73
C ALA A 92 9.03 5.65 -9.52
N VAL A 93 9.48 4.92 -10.56
CA VAL A 93 9.67 3.47 -10.53
C VAL A 93 11.14 3.12 -10.30
N VAL A 94 11.40 2.23 -9.35
CA VAL A 94 12.71 1.63 -9.13
C VAL A 94 12.55 0.12 -9.08
N GLN A 95 13.31 -0.59 -9.91
CA GLN A 95 13.29 -2.06 -9.97
C GLN A 95 14.48 -2.65 -9.20
N LEU A 96 14.20 -3.63 -8.34
CA LEU A 96 15.23 -4.42 -7.66
C LEU A 96 15.48 -5.70 -8.49
N THR A 97 16.65 -5.81 -9.11
CA THR A 97 16.94 -6.87 -10.11
C THR A 97 17.80 -8.02 -9.59
N VAL A 98 18.52 -7.82 -8.49
CA VAL A 98 19.36 -8.88 -7.90
C VAL A 98 18.49 -9.80 -7.05
N GLN A 99 18.43 -11.08 -7.43
CA GLN A 99 17.67 -12.11 -6.74
C GLN A 99 18.59 -13.03 -5.92
N TYR A 100 18.11 -13.49 -4.77
CA TYR A 100 18.87 -14.32 -3.82
C TYR A 100 18.14 -15.62 -3.42
N ARG A 101 17.06 -16.00 -4.11
CA ARG A 101 16.21 -17.14 -3.71
C ARG A 101 16.43 -18.37 -4.59
N MET A 102 16.58 -18.19 -5.90
CA MET A 102 16.69 -19.28 -6.85
C MET A 102 18.16 -19.62 -7.10
N ASN A 103 18.46 -20.93 -7.09
CA ASN A 103 19.76 -21.51 -7.46
C ASN A 103 19.89 -21.67 -8.98
#